data_AF-A0A3D5EHC5-F1
#
_entry.id   AF-A0A3D5EHC5-F1
#
_cell.length_a   1.000
_cell.length_b   1.000
_cell.length_c   1.000
_cell.angle_alpha   90.00
_cell.angle_beta   90.00
_cell.angle_gamma   90.00
#
_symmetry.space_group_name_H-M   'P 1'
#
loop_
_entity.id
_entity.type
_entity.pdbx_description
1 polymer ?
#
loop_
_entity_poly.entity_id
_entity_poly.type
_entity_poly.pdbx_seq_one_letter_code
_entity_poly.pdbx_strand_id
1 'polypeptide(L)'
;MTMQTVKQSIITKDDPKFIAFKDDYDRMMNGQTKPSSIVGRGYKNPKQVASQWLMREMYNVLNVCNKVSQIHVASSGKGFSSESRAMQSKTYQSLVNGEYKLLNGCIVSGYGVLPTPLDNGSFMIYVEYQRA
;
A
#
# COMPACT_ATOMS: atom_id res chain seq x y z
N MET A 1 -26.66 3.25 30.42
CA MET A 1 -25.33 3.35 29.80
C MET A 1 -25.53 3.13 28.31
N THR A 2 -25.68 4.20 27.53
CA THR A 2 -26.07 4.12 26.12
C THR A 2 -24.83 3.85 25.28
N MET A 3 -24.72 2.65 24.71
CA MET A 3 -23.71 2.34 23.72
C MET A 3 -23.94 3.22 22.49
N GLN A 4 -23.08 4.22 22.29
CA GLN A 4 -22.99 4.89 21.00
C GLN A 4 -22.41 3.89 19.99
N THR A 5 -23.30 3.28 19.21
CA THR A 5 -22.91 2.57 17.99
C THR A 5 -22.27 3.60 17.07
N VAL A 6 -20.93 3.63 17.04
CA VAL A 6 -20.19 4.36 16.03
C VAL A 6 -20.60 3.76 14.70
N LYS A 7 -21.48 4.43 13.96
CA LYS A 7 -21.69 4.13 12.54
C LYS A 7 -20.33 4.40 11.89
N GLN A 8 -19.55 3.36 11.63
CA GLN A 8 -18.51 3.44 10.63
C GLN A 8 -19.22 3.90 9.35
N SER A 9 -19.00 5.16 8.97
CA SER A 9 -19.33 5.63 7.64
C SER A 9 -18.67 4.64 6.68
N ILE A 10 -19.48 3.89 5.94
CA ILE A 10 -18.99 2.95 4.94
C ILE A 10 -18.28 3.81 3.89
N ILE A 11 -16.97 3.96 4.00
CA ILE A 11 -16.19 4.66 2.98
C ILE A 11 -16.10 3.69 1.81
N THR A 12 -16.83 4.02 0.75
CA THR A 12 -16.86 3.24 -0.48
C THR A 12 -15.79 3.77 -1.44
N LYS A 13 -15.60 3.06 -2.55
CA LYS A 13 -14.68 3.48 -3.62
C LYS A 13 -15.13 4.74 -4.36
N ASP A 14 -16.30 5.26 -4.01
CA ASP A 14 -16.83 6.54 -4.49
C ASP A 14 -16.29 7.73 -3.68
N ASP A 15 -15.47 7.49 -2.64
CA ASP A 15 -14.80 8.55 -1.89
C ASP A 15 -13.92 9.39 -2.85
N PRO A 16 -14.06 10.73 -2.85
CA PRO A 16 -13.30 11.58 -3.76
C PRO A 16 -11.78 11.44 -3.66
N LYS A 17 -11.25 11.12 -2.47
CA LYS A 17 -9.81 10.87 -2.28
C LYS A 17 -9.41 9.55 -2.94
N PHE A 18 -10.23 8.51 -2.77
CA PHE A 18 -9.98 7.22 -3.43
C PHE A 18 -9.92 7.39 -4.95
N ILE A 19 -10.90 8.09 -5.52
CA ILE A 19 -10.97 8.37 -6.97
C ILE A 19 -9.72 9.12 -7.44
N ALA A 20 -9.34 10.19 -6.74
CA ALA A 20 -8.16 10.98 -7.10
C ALA A 20 -6.86 10.14 -7.09
N PHE A 21 -6.66 9.31 -6.06
CA PHE A 21 -5.47 8.43 -6.00
C PHE A 21 -5.50 7.34 -7.07
N LYS A 22 -6.68 6.80 -7.39
CA LYS A 22 -6.84 5.81 -8.46
C LYS A 22 -6.55 6.43 -9.83
N ASP A 23 -7.01 7.64 -10.09
CA ASP A 23 -6.75 8.35 -11.34
C ASP A 23 -5.26 8.65 -11.52
N ASP A 24 -4.57 9.10 -10.47
CA ASP A 24 -3.12 9.29 -10.49
C ASP A 24 -2.37 7.97 -10.74
N TYR A 25 -2.83 6.88 -10.13
CA TYR A 25 -2.29 5.55 -10.37
C TYR A 25 -2.46 5.14 -11.83
N ASP A 26 -3.66 5.25 -12.40
CA ASP A 26 -3.95 4.84 -13.77
C ASP A 26 -3.15 5.68 -14.78
N ARG A 27 -3.11 7.01 -14.60
CA ARG A 27 -2.31 7.92 -15.43
C ARG A 27 -0.83 7.60 -15.36
N MET A 28 -0.30 7.30 -14.18
CA MET A 28 1.10 6.89 -14.02
C MET A 28 1.35 5.54 -14.70
N MET A 29 0.46 4.57 -14.53
CA MET A 29 0.62 3.24 -15.11
C MET A 29 0.59 3.26 -16.64
N ASN A 30 -0.20 4.17 -17.22
CA ASN A 30 -0.33 4.44 -18.64
C ASN A 30 0.74 5.40 -19.19
N GLY A 31 1.69 5.86 -18.36
CA GLY A 31 2.78 6.74 -18.78
C GLY A 31 2.38 8.20 -19.04
N GLN A 32 1.15 8.58 -18.71
CA GLN A 32 0.63 9.95 -18.85
C GLN A 32 1.09 10.87 -17.72
N THR A 33 1.56 10.30 -16.60
CA THR A 33 2.08 11.05 -15.45
C THR A 33 3.40 10.44 -15.00
N LYS A 34 4.39 11.30 -14.75
CA LYS A 34 5.72 10.85 -14.30
C LYS A 34 5.63 10.45 -12.84
N PRO A 35 6.15 9.28 -12.41
CA PRO A 35 6.13 8.89 -11.01
C PRO A 35 6.76 9.94 -10.07
N SER A 36 7.73 10.70 -10.57
CA SER A 36 8.40 11.75 -9.80
C SER A 36 7.53 12.98 -9.50
N SER A 37 6.40 13.18 -10.17
CA SER A 37 5.43 14.21 -9.77
C SER A 37 4.56 13.77 -8.59
N ILE A 38 4.60 12.49 -8.23
CA ILE A 38 3.80 11.91 -7.14
C ILE A 38 4.67 11.79 -5.88
N VAL A 39 5.84 11.17 -5.99
CA VAL A 39 6.72 10.89 -4.83
C VAL A 39 8.01 11.71 -4.80
N GLY A 40 8.25 12.57 -5.79
CA GLY A 40 9.50 13.30 -5.93
C GLY A 40 10.60 12.51 -6.66
N ARG A 41 11.81 13.06 -6.68
CA ARG A 41 12.98 12.51 -7.42
C ARG A 41 13.93 11.76 -6.48
N GLY A 42 14.85 10.98 -7.05
CA GLY A 42 15.95 10.31 -6.32
C GLY A 42 15.73 8.83 -6.04
N TYR A 43 14.52 8.30 -6.24
CA TYR A 43 14.26 6.87 -6.11
C TYR A 43 14.84 6.06 -7.28
N LYS A 44 15.48 4.92 -6.97
CA LYS A 44 16.01 3.98 -7.97
C LYS A 44 14.92 3.39 -8.88
N ASN A 45 13.76 3.07 -8.30
CA ASN A 45 12.58 2.60 -9.03
C ASN A 45 11.37 3.48 -8.70
N PRO A 46 11.26 4.68 -9.30
CA PRO A 46 10.28 5.67 -8.88
C PRO A 46 8.84 5.24 -9.19
N LYS A 47 8.61 4.42 -10.24
CA LYS A 47 7.29 3.88 -10.57
C LYS A 47 6.77 2.94 -9.48
N GLN A 48 7.63 2.04 -9.00
CA GLN A 48 7.28 1.14 -7.91
C GLN A 48 6.97 1.92 -6.64
N VAL A 49 7.82 2.88 -6.26
CA VAL A 49 7.64 3.68 -5.04
C VAL A 49 6.36 4.51 -5.09
N ALA A 50 6.09 5.18 -6.22
CA ALA A 50 4.84 5.92 -6.41
C ALA A 50 3.61 5.01 -6.33
N SER A 51 3.68 3.82 -6.93
CA SER A 51 2.60 2.86 -6.80
C SER A 51 2.37 2.38 -5.37
N GLN A 52 3.44 2.10 -4.61
CA GLN A 52 3.32 1.68 -3.21
C GLN A 52 2.64 2.75 -2.36
N TRP A 53 3.02 4.02 -2.58
CA TRP A 53 2.41 5.16 -1.91
C TRP A 53 0.93 5.28 -2.25
N LEU A 54 0.57 5.30 -3.55
CA LEU A 54 -0.83 5.40 -4.00
C LEU A 54 -1.70 4.23 -3.50
N MET A 55 -1.20 3.00 -3.58
CA MET A 55 -1.93 1.83 -3.08
C MET A 55 -2.14 1.88 -1.57
N ARG A 56 -1.16 2.38 -0.80
CA ARG A 56 -1.33 2.62 0.64
C ARG A 56 -2.39 3.67 0.90
N GLU A 57 -2.35 4.81 0.21
CA GLU A 57 -3.34 5.87 0.41
C GLU A 57 -4.76 5.38 0.06
N MET A 58 -4.93 4.72 -1.08
CA MET A 58 -6.22 4.09 -1.47
C MET A 58 -6.70 3.09 -0.42
N TYR A 59 -5.82 2.20 0.07
CA TYR A 59 -6.18 1.22 1.10
C TYR A 59 -6.59 1.90 2.41
N ASN A 60 -5.86 2.91 2.85
CA ASN A 60 -6.11 3.61 4.12
C ASN A 60 -7.34 4.52 4.07
N VAL A 61 -7.75 4.97 2.89
CA VAL A 61 -9.06 5.63 2.68
C VAL A 61 -10.19 4.64 2.97
N LEU A 62 -10.11 3.42 2.43
CA LEU A 62 -11.14 2.39 2.64
C LEU A 62 -11.11 1.78 4.05
N ASN A 63 -9.96 1.78 4.72
CA ASN A 63 -9.74 1.09 6.00
C ASN A 63 -9.34 2.06 7.12
N VAL A 64 -10.27 2.92 7.54
CA VAL A 64 -9.98 4.01 8.50
C VAL A 64 -9.47 3.50 9.85
N CYS A 65 -9.97 2.37 10.33
CA CYS A 65 -9.61 1.80 11.63
C CYS A 65 -8.36 0.91 11.59
N ASN A 66 -8.01 0.37 10.42
CA ASN A 66 -6.92 -0.60 10.24
C ASN A 66 -5.98 -0.10 9.15
N LYS A 67 -5.35 1.05 9.41
CA LYS A 67 -4.42 1.67 8.45
C LYS A 67 -3.08 0.97 8.50
N VAL A 68 -2.51 0.75 7.32
CA VAL A 68 -1.18 0.17 7.16
C VAL A 68 -0.13 1.26 6.96
N SER A 69 1.10 0.98 7.40
CA SER A 69 2.18 1.97 7.39
C SER A 69 2.94 1.99 6.06
N GLN A 70 3.19 0.81 5.48
CA GLN A 70 3.82 0.64 4.17
C GLN A 70 3.15 -0.49 3.37
N ILE A 71 3.25 -0.38 2.05
CA ILE A 71 2.79 -1.38 1.09
C ILE A 71 3.96 -1.73 0.17
N HIS A 72 4.08 -3.01 -0.22
CA HIS A 72 4.97 -3.44 -1.30
C HIS A 72 4.23 -4.13 -2.43
N VAL A 73 4.64 -3.77 -3.63
CA VAL A 73 4.13 -4.26 -4.91
C VAL A 73 5.29 -4.82 -5.73
N ALA A 74 5.00 -5.50 -6.84
CA ALA A 74 6.02 -6.00 -7.74
C ALA A 74 6.89 -4.86 -8.32
N SER A 75 8.07 -5.19 -8.84
CA SER A 75 9.00 -4.21 -9.41
C SER A 75 8.42 -3.39 -10.57
N SER A 76 7.39 -3.90 -11.24
CA SER A 76 6.62 -3.22 -12.29
C SER A 76 5.72 -2.09 -11.77
N GLY A 77 5.53 -2.00 -10.44
CA GLY A 77 4.52 -1.18 -9.80
C GLY A 77 3.16 -1.86 -9.67
N LYS A 78 2.91 -2.98 -10.35
CA LYS A 78 1.63 -3.71 -10.21
C LYS A 78 1.59 -4.56 -8.95
N GLY A 79 0.40 -4.85 -8.44
CA GLY A 79 0.20 -5.91 -7.45
C GLY A 79 0.73 -7.27 -7.96
N PHE A 80 1.07 -8.14 -7.03
CA PHE A 80 1.46 -9.52 -7.31
C PHE A 80 0.27 -10.29 -7.88
N SER A 81 0.53 -11.21 -8.83
CA SER A 81 -0.55 -11.96 -9.49
C SER A 81 -1.22 -13.01 -8.60
N SER A 82 -0.64 -13.32 -7.45
CA SER A 82 -1.21 -14.21 -6.43
C SER A 82 -0.58 -13.93 -5.07
N GLU A 83 -1.28 -14.32 -4.01
CA GLU A 83 -0.77 -14.24 -2.64
C GLU A 83 0.54 -15.02 -2.47
N SER A 84 0.60 -16.25 -3.00
CA SER A 84 1.81 -17.08 -2.99
C SER A 84 3.02 -16.37 -3.60
N ARG A 85 2.85 -15.63 -4.71
CA ARG A 85 3.95 -14.85 -5.31
C ARG A 85 4.37 -13.66 -4.47
N ALA A 86 3.43 -13.02 -3.77
CA ALA A 86 3.77 -11.96 -2.83
C ALA A 86 4.62 -12.53 -1.68
N MET A 87 4.22 -13.68 -1.12
CA MET A 87 4.94 -14.35 -0.05
C MET A 87 6.32 -14.86 -0.46
N GLN A 88 6.50 -15.29 -1.70
CA GLN A 88 7.79 -15.72 -2.26
C GLN A 88 8.72 -14.54 -2.61
N SER A 89 8.24 -13.29 -2.54
CA SER A 89 9.04 -12.13 -2.90
C SER A 89 10.19 -11.89 -1.91
N LYS A 90 11.29 -11.31 -2.39
CA LYS A 90 12.45 -10.95 -1.54
C LYS A 90 12.04 -10.08 -0.35
N THR A 91 11.12 -9.14 -0.57
CA THR A 91 10.63 -8.26 0.49
C THR A 91 9.90 -9.03 1.57
N TYR A 92 9.00 -9.94 1.20
CA TYR A 92 8.29 -10.75 2.19
C TYR A 92 9.24 -11.68 2.96
N GLN A 93 10.18 -12.31 2.25
CA GLN A 93 11.19 -13.15 2.89
C GLN A 93 12.09 -12.35 3.84
N SER A 94 12.43 -11.09 3.53
CA SER A 94 13.18 -10.24 4.45
C SER A 94 12.39 -9.87 5.72
N LEU A 95 11.06 -9.77 5.64
CA LEU A 95 10.20 -9.58 6.82
C LEU A 95 10.22 -10.84 7.70
N VAL A 96 10.03 -12.01 7.09
CA VAL A 96 10.05 -13.32 7.78
C VAL A 96 11.40 -13.57 8.46
N ASN A 97 12.51 -13.20 7.82
CA ASN A 97 13.85 -13.40 8.36
C ASN A 97 14.27 -12.33 9.40
N GLY A 98 13.43 -11.32 9.67
CA GLY A 98 13.79 -10.21 10.56
C GLY A 98 14.87 -9.27 10.00
N GLU A 99 15.13 -9.34 8.70
CA GLU A 99 16.14 -8.53 7.99
C GLU A 99 15.57 -7.23 7.41
N TYR A 100 14.24 -7.05 7.50
CA TYR A 100 13.56 -5.88 6.98
C TYR A 100 13.92 -4.62 7.76
N LYS A 101 14.65 -3.71 7.10
CA LYS A 101 15.14 -2.48 7.73
C LYS A 101 14.14 -1.34 7.58
N LEU A 102 13.73 -0.78 8.71
CA LEU A 102 13.00 0.47 8.79
C LEU A 102 13.95 1.63 9.10
N LEU A 103 13.54 2.84 8.72
CA LEU A 103 14.25 4.07 9.09
C LEU A 103 13.88 4.48 10.53
N ASN A 104 14.71 5.32 11.14
CA ASN A 104 14.43 6.04 12.38
C ASN A 104 14.12 5.16 13.61
N GLY A 105 14.71 3.97 13.70
CA GLY A 105 14.55 3.10 14.87
C GLY A 105 13.13 2.53 15.03
N CYS A 106 12.29 2.60 14.00
CA CYS A 106 10.99 1.92 14.03
C CYS A 106 11.18 0.39 14.00
N ILE A 107 10.27 -0.32 14.65
CA ILE A 107 10.20 -1.78 14.63
C ILE A 107 8.94 -2.23 13.89
N VAL A 108 9.06 -3.35 13.17
CA VAL A 108 7.90 -3.97 12.52
C VAL A 108 6.98 -4.53 13.61
N SER A 109 5.73 -4.10 13.63
CA SER A 109 4.70 -4.58 14.57
C SER A 109 3.78 -5.61 13.94
N GLY A 110 3.67 -5.62 12.61
CA GLY A 110 2.84 -6.57 11.86
C GLY A 110 3.18 -6.54 10.37
N TYR A 111 2.94 -7.65 9.68
CA TYR A 111 3.06 -7.73 8.23
C TYR A 111 2.23 -8.90 7.69
N GLY A 112 1.94 -8.86 6.40
CA GLY A 112 1.22 -9.93 5.72
C GLY A 112 0.94 -9.61 4.27
N VAL A 113 0.05 -10.37 3.65
CA VAL A 113 -0.42 -10.14 2.29
C VAL A 113 -1.90 -9.83 2.31
N LEU A 114 -2.33 -8.91 1.46
CA LEU A 114 -3.73 -8.54 1.31
C LEU A 114 -4.04 -8.19 -0.16
N PRO A 115 -5.33 -8.24 -0.58
CA PRO A 115 -5.71 -7.84 -1.93
C PRO A 115 -5.48 -6.34 -2.15
N THR A 116 -5.11 -5.97 -3.38
CA THR A 116 -5.00 -4.55 -3.76
C THR A 116 -6.36 -3.86 -3.75
N PRO A 117 -6.41 -2.53 -3.56
CA PRO A 117 -7.67 -1.78 -3.60
C PRO A 117 -8.32 -1.68 -5.00
N LEU A 118 -7.71 -2.28 -6.04
CA LEU A 118 -8.06 -2.06 -7.46
C LEU A 118 -9.04 -3.10 -8.05
N ASP A 119 -9.56 -4.05 -7.26
CA ASP A 119 -10.49 -5.12 -7.71
C ASP A 119 -10.02 -5.95 -8.92
N ASN A 120 -8.72 -6.07 -9.13
CA ASN A 120 -8.15 -6.77 -10.27
C ASN A 120 -7.59 -8.16 -9.92
N GLY A 121 -7.94 -8.68 -8.74
CA GLY A 121 -7.46 -9.97 -8.23
C GLY A 121 -5.97 -10.01 -7.89
N SER A 122 -5.28 -8.86 -7.83
CA SER A 122 -3.86 -8.78 -7.47
C SER A 122 -3.66 -8.50 -5.98
N PHE A 123 -2.47 -8.82 -5.48
CA PHE A 123 -2.11 -8.80 -4.06
C PHE A 123 -0.96 -7.83 -3.78
N MET A 124 -0.85 -7.38 -2.54
CA MET A 124 0.24 -6.56 -2.05
C MET A 124 0.64 -6.96 -0.64
N ILE A 125 1.89 -6.69 -0.28
CA ILE A 125 2.40 -6.95 1.06
C ILE A 125 2.16 -5.70 1.89
N TYR A 126 1.62 -5.85 3.09
CA TYR A 126 1.52 -4.74 4.04
C TYR A 126 2.57 -4.88 5.14
N VAL A 127 2.98 -3.73 5.67
CA VAL A 127 3.84 -3.63 6.85
C VAL A 127 3.27 -2.56 7.77
N GLU A 128 3.12 -2.93 9.03
CA GLU A 128 2.83 -2.04 10.15
C GLU A 128 4.09 -1.88 10.98
N TYR A 129 4.34 -0.65 11.43
CA TYR A 129 5.46 -0.39 12.33
C TYR A 129 5.06 0.57 13.44
N GLN A 130 5.76 0.46 14.55
CA GLN A 130 5.66 1.35 15.69
C GLN A 130 7.04 1.93 16.02
N ARG A 131 7.06 3.07 16.70
CA ARG A 131 8.30 3.57 17.30
C ARG A 131 8.71 2.63 18.42
N ALA A 132 10.00 2.29 18.46
CA ALA A 132 10.61 1.57 19.57
C ALA A 132 10.50 2.36 20.87
#